data_AF-A0A7S4PF94-F1
#
_entry.id   AF-A0A7S4PF94-F1
#
_cell.length_a   1.000
_cell.length_b   1.000
_cell.length_c   1.000
_cell.angle_alpha   90.00
_cell.angle_beta   90.00
_cell.angle_gamma   90.00
#
_symmetry.space_group_name_H-M   'P 1'
#
loop_
_entity.id
_entity.type
_entity.pdbx_description
1 polymer ?
#
loop_
_entity_poly.entity_id
_entity_poly.type
_entity_poly.pdbx_seq_one_letter_code
_entity_poly.pdbx_strand_id
1 'polypeptide(L)'
;DIRRSQFSHPRLKAITIQQPLADATLLGLRKIEGRNYNVKVPTSEGLWLALHIGRSQDHFTNYQVMNRVRQLWPECPLVPFGRKRMGCIVGLIHIRACVPSHMCTSTWRDIPLPSSYYFEIDQVLPLPIAIHHRHSFRMWTVEESACKQIQ
;
A
#
# COMPACT_ATOMS: atom_id res chain seq x y z
N ASP A 1 -5.43 16.35 -18.11
CA ASP A 1 -5.85 15.51 -16.95
C ASP A 1 -6.57 14.22 -17.34
N ILE A 2 -5.91 13.34 -18.11
CA ILE A 2 -6.51 12.06 -18.58
C ILE A 2 -6.49 10.98 -17.47
N ARG A 3 -5.68 11.16 -16.41
CA ARG A 3 -5.51 10.15 -15.35
C ARG A 3 -6.69 10.08 -14.38
N ARG A 4 -7.42 11.18 -14.15
CA ARG A 4 -8.46 11.25 -13.10
C ARG A 4 -9.76 10.52 -13.47
N SER A 5 -10.11 10.46 -14.76
CA SER A 5 -11.32 9.75 -15.24
C SER A 5 -11.22 8.23 -15.14
N GLN A 6 -10.02 7.66 -14.96
CA GLN A 6 -9.82 6.23 -14.71
C GLN A 6 -10.25 5.81 -13.30
N PHE A 7 -10.24 6.75 -12.34
CA PHE A 7 -10.48 6.47 -10.92
C PHE A 7 -11.92 6.74 -10.48
N SER A 8 -12.78 7.24 -11.38
CA SER A 8 -14.21 7.45 -11.13
C SER A 8 -15.04 6.16 -11.10
N HIS A 9 -14.38 4.99 -11.18
CA HIS A 9 -15.06 3.72 -11.28
C HIS A 9 -15.67 3.31 -9.93
N PRO A 10 -16.96 2.91 -9.86
CA PRO A 10 -17.60 2.30 -8.67
C PRO A 10 -16.99 0.94 -8.24
N ARG A 11 -15.80 0.60 -8.74
CA ARG A 11 -15.08 -0.64 -8.49
C ARG A 11 -13.64 -0.43 -8.02
N LEU A 12 -13.22 0.81 -7.73
CA LEU A 12 -11.88 1.07 -7.18
C LEU A 12 -11.66 0.17 -5.97
N LYS A 13 -10.57 -0.59 -6.03
CA LYS A 13 -10.17 -1.48 -4.95
C LYS A 13 -9.12 -0.80 -4.09
N ALA A 14 -9.03 -1.21 -2.84
CA ALA A 14 -8.04 -0.72 -1.90
C ALA A 14 -7.31 -1.89 -1.25
N ILE A 15 -6.10 -1.62 -0.76
CA ILE A 15 -5.39 -2.46 0.19
C ILE A 15 -4.98 -1.65 1.40
N THR A 16 -4.98 -2.29 2.56
CA THR A 16 -4.54 -1.68 3.82
C THR A 16 -3.11 -2.09 4.13
N ILE A 17 -2.21 -1.11 4.27
CA ILE A 17 -0.83 -1.32 4.71
C ILE A 17 -0.70 -0.74 6.12
N GLN A 18 -0.02 -1.45 7.02
CA GLN A 18 0.23 -0.95 8.38
C GLN A 18 1.49 -0.08 8.38
N GLN A 19 1.51 0.94 9.24
CA GLN A 19 2.71 1.76 9.45
C GLN A 19 3.85 0.94 10.05
N PRO A 20 5.13 1.29 9.84
CA PRO A 20 5.63 2.41 9.02
C PRO A 20 5.66 2.10 7.51
N LEU A 21 5.35 0.86 7.12
CA LEU A 21 5.49 0.40 5.74
C LEU A 21 4.57 1.15 4.77
N ALA A 22 3.42 1.64 5.27
CA ALA A 22 2.51 2.46 4.49
C ALA A 22 3.13 3.81 4.10
N ASP A 23 3.81 4.49 5.03
CA ASP A 23 4.52 5.74 4.72
C ASP A 23 5.71 5.50 3.78
N ALA A 24 6.48 4.42 3.98
CA ALA A 24 7.56 4.04 3.07
C ALA A 24 7.05 3.78 1.64
N THR A 25 5.87 3.15 1.51
CA THR A 25 5.21 2.96 0.22
C THR A 25 4.70 4.28 -0.34
N LEU A 26 4.06 5.15 0.46
CA LEU A 26 3.53 6.44 0.01
C LEU A 26 4.64 7.39 -0.50
N LEU A 27 5.83 7.32 0.10
CA LEU A 27 7.03 8.04 -0.32
C LEU A 27 7.71 7.41 -1.55
N GLY A 28 7.20 6.29 -2.05
CA GLY A 28 7.75 5.58 -3.20
C GLY A 28 9.05 4.83 -2.91
N LEU A 29 9.47 4.72 -1.65
CA LEU A 29 10.71 4.05 -1.23
C LEU A 29 10.56 2.53 -1.24
N ARG A 30 9.41 2.05 -0.78
CA ARG A 30 9.06 0.64 -0.74
C ARG A 30 8.32 0.23 -2.00
N LYS A 31 8.98 -0.60 -2.81
CA LYS A 31 8.45 -1.09 -4.10
C LYS A 31 7.77 -2.46 -4.00
N ILE A 32 7.89 -3.18 -2.90
CA ILE A 32 7.35 -4.54 -2.77
C ILE A 32 6.42 -4.65 -1.55
N GLU A 33 5.21 -5.18 -1.77
CA GLU A 33 4.21 -5.45 -0.73
C GLU A 33 3.95 -6.95 -0.59
N GLY A 34 4.25 -7.53 0.57
CA GLY A 34 4.01 -8.95 0.85
C GLY A 34 2.59 -9.22 1.35
N ARG A 35 1.92 -10.23 0.81
CA ARG A 35 0.55 -10.65 1.15
C ARG A 35 0.40 -12.17 1.22
N ASN A 36 -0.62 -12.62 1.95
CA ASN A 36 -1.02 -14.02 2.02
C ASN A 36 -2.20 -14.35 1.07
N TYR A 37 -2.41 -13.52 0.06
CA TYR A 37 -3.43 -13.74 -0.97
C TYR A 37 -2.92 -13.22 -2.32
N ASN A 38 -3.39 -13.85 -3.38
CA ASN A 38 -3.09 -13.46 -4.76
C ASN A 38 -4.06 -12.36 -5.22
N VAL A 39 -3.62 -11.49 -6.12
CA VAL A 39 -4.46 -10.58 -6.91
C VAL A 39 -4.20 -10.79 -8.39
N LYS A 40 -5.28 -10.83 -9.19
CA LYS A 40 -5.15 -10.92 -10.64
C LYS A 40 -4.75 -9.55 -11.18
N VAL A 41 -3.51 -9.43 -11.62
CA VAL A 41 -2.98 -8.22 -12.25
C VAL A 41 -3.10 -8.35 -13.77
N PRO A 42 -3.87 -7.49 -14.47
CA PRO A 42 -3.89 -7.43 -15.92
C PRO A 42 -2.49 -7.21 -16.52
N THR A 43 -2.07 -8.06 -17.45
CA THR A 43 -0.69 -8.12 -17.94
C THR A 43 -0.23 -6.86 -18.70
N SER A 44 -1.14 -6.15 -19.36
CA SER A 44 -0.83 -4.97 -20.19
C SER A 44 -0.94 -3.64 -19.44
N GLU A 45 -1.76 -3.58 -18.39
CA GLU A 45 -2.17 -2.32 -17.77
C GLU A 45 -1.89 -2.24 -16.27
N GLY A 46 -1.50 -3.36 -15.64
CA GLY A 46 -1.36 -3.46 -14.20
C GLY A 46 -2.69 -3.23 -13.45
N LEU A 47 -2.59 -2.92 -12.15
CA LEU A 47 -3.74 -2.74 -11.27
C LEU A 47 -3.56 -1.52 -10.36
N TRP A 48 -4.38 -0.50 -10.56
CA TRP A 48 -4.48 0.62 -9.64
C TRP A 48 -5.32 0.27 -8.40
N LEU A 49 -4.78 0.58 -7.23
CA LEU A 49 -5.41 0.37 -5.93
C LEU A 49 -5.30 1.63 -5.09
N ALA A 50 -6.33 1.91 -4.28
CA ALA A 50 -6.22 2.88 -3.22
C ALA A 50 -5.33 2.33 -2.09
N LEU A 51 -4.41 3.18 -1.62
CA LEU A 51 -3.56 2.91 -0.48
C LEU A 51 -4.25 3.42 0.79
N HIS A 52 -4.65 2.48 1.64
CA HIS A 52 -5.21 2.76 2.95
C HIS A 52 -4.19 2.47 4.05
N ILE A 53 -4.11 3.35 5.07
CA ILE A 53 -3.25 3.14 6.23
C ILE A 53 -4.06 2.47 7.34
N GLY A 54 -3.63 1.31 7.79
CA GLY A 54 -4.29 0.59 8.87
C GLY A 54 -4.16 1.28 10.23
N ARG A 55 -5.01 0.87 11.18
CA ARG A 55 -5.02 1.42 12.55
C ARG A 55 -4.13 0.63 13.53
N SER A 56 -3.60 -0.53 13.13
CA SER A 56 -2.70 -1.29 13.99
C SER A 56 -1.34 -0.59 14.08
N GLN A 57 -0.71 -0.71 15.25
CA GLN A 57 0.65 -0.23 15.52
C GLN A 57 1.64 -1.40 15.72
N ASP A 58 1.25 -2.64 15.42
CA ASP A 58 2.03 -3.84 15.76
C ASP A 58 3.42 -3.84 15.11
N HIS A 59 3.55 -3.26 13.92
CA HIS A 59 4.85 -3.13 13.26
C HIS A 59 5.77 -2.09 13.90
N PHE A 60 5.23 -1.08 14.59
CA PHE A 60 6.05 -0.11 15.34
C PHE A 60 6.67 -0.74 16.59
N THR A 61 5.99 -1.70 17.21
CA THR A 61 6.50 -2.45 18.36
C THR A 61 7.38 -3.63 17.95
N ASN A 62 7.36 -4.01 16.66
CA ASN A 62 8.23 -5.04 16.12
C ASN A 62 9.65 -4.50 15.82
N TYR A 63 10.60 -4.85 16.69
CA TYR A 63 12.00 -4.43 16.57
C TYR A 63 12.65 -4.80 15.23
N GLN A 64 12.41 -6.00 14.72
CA GLN A 64 13.02 -6.47 13.47
C GLN A 64 12.53 -5.66 12.26
N VAL A 65 11.21 -5.41 12.21
CA VAL A 65 10.61 -4.57 11.16
C VAL A 65 11.16 -3.15 11.23
N MET A 66 11.16 -2.53 12.42
CA MET A 66 11.63 -1.16 12.57
C MET A 66 13.13 -1.02 12.28
N ASN A 67 13.97 -1.97 12.71
CA ASN A 67 15.39 -1.96 12.39
C ASN A 67 15.62 -2.02 10.88
N ARG A 68 14.88 -2.90 10.20
CA ARG A 68 15.00 -3.05 8.75
C ARG A 68 14.51 -1.82 7.97
N VAL A 69 13.42 -1.20 8.42
CA VAL A 69 12.93 0.08 7.88
C VAL A 69 13.99 1.18 8.03
N ARG A 70 14.65 1.30 9.19
CA ARG A 70 15.75 2.28 9.38
C ARG A 70 16.94 2.04 8.47
N GLN A 71 17.27 0.79 8.20
CA GLN A 71 18.39 0.42 7.32
C GLN A 71 18.08 0.69 5.85
N LEU A 72 16.85 0.40 5.41
CA LEU A 72 16.46 0.52 4.00
C LEU A 72 16.02 1.93 3.64
N TRP A 73 15.29 2.59 4.54
CA TRP A 73 14.59 3.85 4.30
C TRP A 73 14.78 4.78 5.51
N PRO A 74 16.01 5.24 5.78
CA PRO A 74 16.31 6.12 6.90
C PRO A 74 15.51 7.43 6.90
N GLU A 75 15.06 7.89 5.73
CA GLU A 75 14.23 9.07 5.50
C GLU A 75 12.73 8.83 5.78
N CYS A 76 12.30 7.57 5.97
CA CYS A 76 10.92 7.26 6.27
C CYS A 76 10.56 7.80 7.67
N PRO A 77 9.47 8.56 7.84
CA PRO A 77 9.09 9.11 9.14
C PRO A 77 8.81 7.99 10.13
N LEU A 78 9.67 7.87 11.16
CA LEU A 78 9.55 6.83 12.20
C LEU A 78 8.67 7.27 13.38
N VAL A 79 8.30 8.55 13.41
CA VAL A 79 7.56 9.20 14.50
C VAL A 79 6.06 9.20 14.16
N PRO A 80 5.14 9.11 15.14
CA PRO A 80 3.71 8.93 14.87
C PRO A 80 2.98 10.17 14.33
N PHE A 81 3.66 11.06 13.60
CA PHE A 81 3.00 12.08 12.78
C PHE A 81 1.99 11.44 11.81
N GLY A 82 2.23 10.18 11.41
CA GLY A 82 1.31 9.33 10.65
C GLY A 82 0.01 8.94 11.37
N ARG A 83 -0.15 9.16 12.69
CA ARG A 83 -1.42 8.86 13.41
C ARG A 83 -2.61 9.60 12.82
N LYS A 84 -2.42 10.82 12.34
CA LYS A 84 -3.48 11.61 11.68
C LYS A 84 -4.02 10.97 10.41
N ARG A 85 -3.22 10.09 9.77
CA ARG A 85 -3.58 9.39 8.53
C ARG A 85 -3.97 7.93 8.73
N MET A 86 -3.87 7.40 9.96
CA MET A 86 -4.30 6.05 10.27
C MET A 86 -5.82 5.92 10.13
N GLY A 87 -6.27 4.88 9.45
CA GLY A 87 -7.67 4.72 9.07
C GLY A 87 -8.09 5.56 7.85
N CYS A 88 -7.15 6.10 7.08
CA CYS A 88 -7.45 6.89 5.88
C CYS A 88 -6.89 6.26 4.61
N ILE A 89 -7.56 6.53 3.49
CA ILE A 89 -6.98 6.44 2.15
C ILE A 89 -6.08 7.66 1.95
N VAL A 90 -4.84 7.44 1.52
CA VAL A 90 -3.80 8.48 1.46
C VAL A 90 -3.17 8.64 0.09
N GLY A 91 -3.49 7.74 -0.84
CA GLY A 91 -2.84 7.68 -2.13
C GLY A 91 -3.46 6.60 -3.00
N LEU A 92 -2.99 6.55 -4.24
CA LEU A 92 -3.15 5.43 -5.15
C LEU A 92 -1.78 4.78 -5.37
N ILE A 93 -1.77 3.47 -5.57
CA ILE A 93 -0.59 2.71 -5.94
C ILE A 93 -0.93 1.89 -7.19
N HIS A 94 0.05 1.74 -8.05
CA HIS A 94 -0.04 0.86 -9.20
C HIS A 94 0.72 -0.44 -8.90
N ILE A 95 0.05 -1.57 -9.10
CA ILE A 95 0.64 -2.89 -8.98
C ILE A 95 0.92 -3.41 -10.39
N ARG A 96 2.21 -3.56 -10.72
CA ARG A 96 2.65 -4.07 -12.03
C ARG A 96 2.58 -5.59 -12.12
N ALA A 97 2.84 -6.28 -11.02
CA ALA A 97 2.87 -7.74 -10.97
C ALA A 97 2.49 -8.26 -9.58
N CYS A 98 1.96 -9.48 -9.54
CA CYS A 98 1.78 -10.26 -8.33
C CYS A 98 2.53 -11.58 -8.50
N VAL A 99 3.58 -11.78 -7.70
CA VAL A 99 4.53 -12.87 -7.86
C VAL A 99 4.43 -13.81 -6.65
N PRO A 100 4.30 -15.14 -6.83
CA PRO A 100 4.38 -16.10 -5.74
C PRO A 100 5.74 -16.04 -5.02
N SER A 101 5.75 -16.23 -3.70
CA SER A 101 6.96 -16.09 -2.88
C SER A 101 8.10 -17.04 -3.29
N HIS A 102 7.78 -18.24 -3.77
CA HIS A 102 8.77 -19.21 -4.25
C HIS A 102 9.46 -18.78 -5.55
N MET A 103 8.87 -17.86 -6.32
CA MET A 103 9.48 -17.26 -7.52
C MET A 103 10.24 -15.97 -7.22
N CYS A 104 10.15 -15.44 -5.99
CA CYS A 104 10.79 -14.20 -5.60
C CYS A 104 12.22 -14.41 -5.12
N THR A 105 13.15 -13.58 -5.59
CA THR A 105 14.54 -13.52 -5.10
C THR A 105 14.60 -12.92 -3.68
N SER A 106 15.77 -13.00 -3.02
CA SER A 106 15.97 -12.42 -1.69
C SER A 106 15.73 -10.90 -1.64
N THR A 107 15.97 -10.19 -2.74
CA THR A 107 15.76 -8.73 -2.88
C THR A 107 14.29 -8.32 -2.87
N TRP A 108 13.35 -9.26 -2.99
CA TRP A 108 11.91 -8.98 -2.86
C TRP A 108 11.43 -9.15 -1.42
N ARG A 109 12.27 -9.72 -0.53
CA ARG A 109 11.94 -10.06 0.86
C ARG A 109 12.61 -9.10 1.83
N ASP A 110 12.54 -7.82 1.48
CA ASP A 110 13.24 -6.75 2.19
C ASP A 110 12.80 -6.59 3.64
N ILE A 111 11.53 -6.89 3.94
CA ILE A 111 10.97 -6.88 5.29
C ILE A 111 10.74 -8.32 5.74
N PRO A 112 11.16 -8.72 6.96
CA PRO A 112 11.05 -10.09 7.47
C PRO A 112 9.63 -10.43 7.93
N LEU A 113 8.65 -10.23 7.05
CA LEU A 113 7.25 -10.64 7.27
C LEU A 113 6.94 -11.81 6.34
N PRO A 114 6.43 -12.94 6.86
CA PRO A 114 6.08 -14.07 6.03
C PRO A 114 4.96 -13.68 5.06
N SER A 115 5.14 -14.03 3.79
CA SER A 115 4.17 -13.72 2.72
C SER A 115 4.16 -14.82 1.67
N SER A 116 2.97 -15.19 1.19
CA SER A 116 2.80 -16.16 0.10
C SER A 116 2.93 -15.53 -1.29
N TYR A 117 2.67 -14.22 -1.41
CA TYR A 117 2.70 -13.44 -2.64
C TYR A 117 3.34 -12.09 -2.39
N TYR A 118 3.98 -11.54 -3.42
CA TYR A 118 4.58 -10.21 -3.39
C TYR A 118 4.03 -9.38 -4.55
N PHE A 119 3.51 -8.21 -4.22
CA PHE A 119 2.97 -7.25 -5.18
C PHE A 119 4.06 -6.25 -5.50
N GLU A 120 4.38 -6.11 -6.78
CA GLU A 120 5.33 -5.12 -7.26
C GLU A 120 4.63 -3.79 -7.49
N ILE A 121 5.05 -2.77 -6.74
CA ILE A 121 4.58 -1.39 -6.81
C ILE A 121 5.59 -0.59 -7.61
N ASP A 122 5.20 -0.10 -8.78
CA ASP A 122 6.05 0.71 -9.66
C ASP A 122 5.66 2.20 -9.62
N GLN A 123 4.40 2.53 -9.33
CA GLN A 123 3.93 3.91 -9.23
C GLN A 123 3.13 4.17 -7.95
N VAL A 124 3.24 5.41 -7.46
CA VAL A 124 2.54 5.91 -6.27
C VAL A 124 2.07 7.33 -6.55
N LEU A 125 0.80 7.60 -6.29
CA LEU A 125 0.17 8.91 -6.43
C LEU A 125 -0.42 9.31 -5.08
N PRO A 126 0.29 10.10 -4.26
CA PRO A 126 -0.25 10.60 -3.00
C PRO A 126 -1.49 11.48 -3.22
N LEU A 127 -2.49 11.35 -2.36
CA LEU A 127 -3.62 12.27 -2.35
C LEU A 127 -3.24 13.54 -1.59
N PRO A 128 -3.70 14.71 -2.06
CA PRO A 128 -3.47 15.98 -1.36
C PRO A 128 -4.17 16.01 0.00
N ILE A 129 -5.29 15.30 0.14
CA ILE A 129 -6.11 15.22 1.35
C ILE A 129 -6.36 13.74 1.65
N ALA A 130 -6.10 13.32 2.89
CA ALA A 130 -6.40 11.98 3.35
C ALA A 130 -7.91 11.80 3.58
N ILE A 131 -8.48 10.70 3.09
CA ILE A 131 -9.91 10.42 3.16
C ILE A 131 -10.15 9.35 4.22
N HIS A 132 -10.88 9.68 5.29
CA HIS A 132 -11.19 8.73 6.33
C HIS A 132 -12.08 7.60 5.79
N HIS A 133 -11.69 6.34 6.00
CA HIS A 133 -12.42 5.19 5.46
C HIS A 133 -12.24 3.95 6.36
N ARG A 134 -13.32 3.20 6.57
CA ARG A 134 -13.22 1.89 7.24
C ARG A 134 -12.58 0.90 6.30
N HIS A 135 -11.55 0.18 6.73
CA HIS A 135 -11.00 -0.88 5.90
C HIS A 135 -11.83 -2.16 5.99
N SER A 136 -11.54 -3.09 5.08
CA SER A 136 -11.92 -4.49 5.21
C SER A 136 -10.67 -5.38 5.07
N PHE A 137 -10.83 -6.69 5.20
CA PHE A 137 -9.74 -7.65 5.04
C PHE A 137 -9.35 -7.77 3.56
N ARG A 138 -8.07 -8.11 3.33
CA ARG A 138 -7.50 -8.33 1.98
C ARG A 138 -7.67 -7.10 1.08
N MET A 139 -7.95 -7.33 -0.20
CA MET A 139 -8.34 -6.30 -1.15
C MET A 139 -9.85 -6.08 -1.08
N TRP A 140 -10.28 -4.83 -0.96
CA TRP A 140 -11.69 -4.48 -0.73
C TRP A 140 -12.15 -3.34 -1.64
N THR A 141 -13.47 -3.19 -1.82
CA THR A 141 -14.04 -2.12 -2.67
C THR A 141 -14.17 -0.84 -1.88
N VAL A 142 -13.67 0.27 -2.42
CA VAL A 142 -13.83 1.61 -1.86
C VAL A 142 -15.29 2.06 -2.01
N GLU A 143 -15.85 2.66 -0.96
CA GLU A 143 -17.21 3.19 -1.01
C GLU A 143 -17.30 4.34 -2.04
N GLU A 144 -18.44 4.43 -2.74
CA GLU A 144 -18.62 5.41 -3.81
C GLU A 144 -18.40 6.87 -3.35
N SER A 145 -18.80 7.17 -2.11
CA SER A 145 -18.60 8.48 -1.46
C SER A 145 -17.13 8.86 -1.33
N ALA A 146 -16.25 7.88 -1.09
CA ALA A 146 -14.81 8.10 -1.03
C ALA A 146 -14.18 8.11 -2.42
N CYS A 147 -14.66 7.30 -3.37
CA CYS A 147 -14.22 7.38 -4.77
C CYS A 147 -14.42 8.78 -5.36
N LYS A 148 -15.53 9.46 -5.05
CA LYS A 148 -15.80 10.83 -5.48
C LYS A 148 -14.80 11.86 -4.93
N GLN A 149 -14.21 11.60 -3.78
CA GLN A 149 -13.21 12.48 -3.15
C GLN A 149 -11.78 12.26 -3.71
N ILE A 150 -11.55 11.15 -4.42
CA ILE A 150 -10.27 10.82 -5.04
C ILE A 150 -10.09 11.51 -6.42
N GLN A 151 -11.20 11.94 -7.04
CA GLN A 151 -11.25 12.62 -8.35
C GLN A 151 -10.58 14.00 -8.32
#